data_AF-A0A7X1B3H7-F1
#
_entry.id   AF-A0A7X1B3H7-F1
#
_cell.length_a   1.000
_cell.length_b   1.000
_cell.length_c   1.000
_cell.angle_alpha   90.00
_cell.angle_beta   90.00
_cell.angle_gamma   90.00
#
_symmetry.space_group_name_H-M   'P 1'
#
loop_
_entity.id
_entity.type
_entity.pdbx_description
1 polymer ?
#
loop_
_entity_poly.entity_id
_entity_poly.type
_entity_poly.pdbx_seq_one_letter_code
_entity_poly.pdbx_strand_id
1 'polypeptide(L)'
;MSKRLARLAVLILGASSIIASCWAWGAKGHRVVGRIAEEHLSPEAKMALSEILGDESLVEVSTWADWIRSDPDMAHTGPWHYVNTPDGVSYEDSEKNPEGDAYVKLTESIELLKDESSSKEMKLDAVRWITHLVADLHQPLHAGRGEDRGGNSIRGEFFGESTNAHRIWDTGLIDYTDYSFSELAESLDRRVKVEIEDGPEPDVMRWLEESAEYRKFAYEMPEEGYSGSYRYVYDHLWLVEQRLKQAGLRLALTLEYALVGGDAWADMSLDLHWVRNSAEYEALVRQIYRAATIELEQRVASGEFEGKSWGVALDADETILDNSLEAKERMGRKFDLDVWNAWCERMEAPAVPGSVEFIQRVKELGGKVAVVSNRSVVVQKATEKNLKELGVDFDVVLLMDEEGNKTPRWNLIESGKAKRGLKAFEIVMYFGDNIHDFPAMEQDLAVSDDEEDFDSFGREYIVLPNPVYGSWVKNPRL
;
A
#
# COMPACT_ATOMS: atom_id res chain seq x y z
N MET A 1 -30.97 -18.01 -81.99
CA MET A 1 -31.35 -16.91 -81.08
C MET A 1 -31.88 -17.49 -79.77
N SER A 2 -31.17 -17.15 -78.70
CA SER A 2 -31.40 -17.28 -77.25
C SER A 2 -32.45 -18.25 -76.67
N LYS A 3 -31.93 -19.21 -75.89
CA LYS A 3 -32.64 -19.95 -74.83
C LYS A 3 -32.67 -19.11 -73.53
N ARG A 4 -33.63 -19.48 -72.66
CA ARG A 4 -33.69 -19.34 -71.17
C ARG A 4 -34.34 -18.07 -70.60
N LEU A 5 -35.50 -18.28 -69.97
CA LEU A 5 -35.96 -17.54 -68.79
C LEU A 5 -36.35 -18.59 -67.74
N ALA A 6 -35.38 -18.93 -66.88
CA ALA A 6 -35.60 -19.69 -65.66
C ALA A 6 -35.61 -18.70 -64.49
N ARG A 7 -36.57 -18.89 -63.59
CA ARG A 7 -36.76 -18.18 -62.32
C ARG A 7 -35.45 -18.17 -61.53
N LEU A 8 -35.00 -17.00 -61.11
CA LEU A 8 -34.02 -16.85 -60.05
C LEU A 8 -34.59 -15.85 -59.02
N ALA A 9 -35.30 -16.38 -58.03
CA ALA A 9 -35.46 -15.70 -56.75
C ALA A 9 -34.17 -16.00 -55.99
N VAL A 10 -33.26 -15.03 -55.94
CA VAL A 10 -32.07 -15.09 -55.10
C VAL A 10 -32.52 -14.83 -53.67
N LEU A 11 -32.68 -15.90 -52.90
CA LEU A 11 -32.70 -15.82 -51.44
C LEU A 11 -31.26 -15.46 -51.02
N ILE A 12 -31.04 -14.17 -50.74
CA ILE A 12 -29.86 -13.73 -50.01
C ILE A 12 -30.10 -14.16 -48.55
N LEU A 13 -29.73 -15.40 -48.23
CA LEU A 13 -29.39 -15.78 -46.86
C LEU A 13 -28.07 -15.08 -46.55
N GLY A 14 -28.18 -13.82 -46.14
CA GLY A 14 -27.09 -13.14 -45.47
C GLY A 14 -26.80 -13.93 -44.20
N ALA A 15 -25.67 -14.61 -44.17
CA ALA A 15 -25.10 -15.07 -42.92
C ALA A 15 -24.79 -13.83 -42.10
N SER A 16 -25.73 -13.44 -41.23
CA SER A 16 -25.44 -12.56 -40.12
C SER A 16 -24.47 -13.32 -39.23
N SER A 17 -23.18 -13.10 -39.45
CA SER A 17 -22.15 -13.39 -38.47
C SER A 17 -22.55 -12.63 -37.21
N ILE A 18 -23.16 -13.31 -36.26
CA ILE A 18 -23.25 -12.82 -34.90
C ILE A 18 -21.80 -12.79 -34.44
N ILE A 19 -21.18 -11.62 -34.54
CA ILE A 19 -19.91 -11.33 -33.90
C ILE A 19 -20.23 -11.49 -32.41
N ALA A 20 -19.88 -12.64 -31.85
CA ALA A 20 -19.83 -12.79 -30.40
C ALA A 20 -18.75 -11.82 -29.95
N SER A 21 -19.18 -10.65 -29.47
CA SER A 21 -18.32 -9.67 -28.85
C SER A 21 -17.63 -10.34 -27.67
N CYS A 22 -16.33 -10.59 -27.80
CA CYS A 22 -15.44 -10.98 -26.73
C CYS A 22 -15.14 -9.73 -25.92
N TRP A 23 -16.11 -9.24 -25.16
CA TRP A 23 -15.84 -8.23 -24.12
C TRP A 23 -14.87 -8.86 -23.15
N ALA A 24 -13.95 -8.06 -22.63
CA ALA A 24 -13.13 -8.52 -21.54
C ALA A 24 -13.95 -8.63 -20.26
N TRP A 25 -13.37 -8.43 -19.07
CA TRP A 25 -14.22 -8.24 -17.88
C TRP A 25 -15.39 -7.34 -18.28
N GLY A 26 -16.62 -7.71 -17.91
CA GLY A 26 -17.77 -6.88 -18.25
C GLY A 26 -17.56 -5.47 -17.69
N ALA A 27 -18.29 -4.48 -18.19
CA ALA A 27 -18.13 -3.08 -17.75
C ALA A 27 -18.12 -2.90 -16.20
N LYS A 28 -18.82 -3.77 -15.45
CA LYS A 28 -18.78 -3.80 -13.99
C LYS A 28 -17.38 -4.18 -13.44
N GLY A 29 -16.74 -5.22 -13.97
CA GLY A 29 -15.41 -5.66 -13.55
C GLY A 29 -14.34 -4.59 -13.78
N HIS A 30 -14.32 -3.98 -14.97
CA HIS A 30 -13.40 -2.86 -15.25
C HIS A 30 -13.58 -1.68 -14.29
N ARG A 31 -14.82 -1.30 -14.02
CA ARG A 31 -15.12 -0.21 -13.09
C ARG A 31 -14.74 -0.54 -11.64
N VAL A 32 -14.87 -1.80 -11.22
CA VAL A 32 -14.37 -2.28 -9.93
C VAL A 32 -12.85 -2.12 -9.86
N VAL A 33 -12.13 -2.59 -10.87
CA VAL A 33 -10.66 -2.48 -10.95
C VAL A 33 -10.21 -1.03 -10.93
N GLY A 34 -10.83 -0.17 -11.75
CA GLY A 34 -10.56 1.27 -11.78
C GLY A 34 -10.83 1.95 -10.44
N ARG A 35 -11.94 1.61 -9.76
CA ARG A 35 -12.25 2.17 -8.43
C ARG A 35 -11.25 1.74 -7.37
N ILE A 36 -10.88 0.45 -7.33
CA ILE A 36 -9.87 -0.04 -6.38
C ILE A 36 -8.54 0.66 -6.66
N ALA A 37 -8.14 0.81 -7.92
CA ALA A 37 -6.90 1.52 -8.26
C ALA A 37 -6.90 2.96 -7.76
N GLU A 38 -7.99 3.73 -7.99
CA GLU A 38 -8.11 5.11 -7.50
C GLU A 38 -7.89 5.23 -5.98
N GLU A 39 -8.41 4.30 -5.18
CA GLU A 39 -8.24 4.35 -3.72
C GLU A 39 -6.79 4.13 -3.29
N HIS A 40 -6.01 3.37 -4.07
CA HIS A 40 -4.64 2.96 -3.73
C HIS A 40 -3.55 3.81 -4.38
N LEU A 41 -3.91 4.79 -5.23
CA LEU A 41 -2.95 5.75 -5.75
C LEU A 41 -2.49 6.76 -4.68
N SER A 42 -1.20 7.07 -4.71
CA SER A 42 -0.55 8.16 -4.02
C SER A 42 -1.19 9.50 -4.42
N PRO A 43 -1.17 10.51 -3.53
CA PRO A 43 -1.63 11.85 -3.87
C PRO A 43 -0.94 12.44 -5.10
N GLU A 44 0.35 12.16 -5.28
CA GLU A 44 1.19 12.61 -6.39
C GLU A 44 0.72 11.99 -7.72
N ALA A 45 0.54 10.68 -7.76
CA ALA A 45 -0.01 10.00 -8.93
C ALA A 45 -1.46 10.41 -9.20
N LYS A 46 -2.29 10.62 -8.17
CA LYS A 46 -3.65 11.16 -8.32
C LYS A 46 -3.64 12.54 -9.00
N MET A 47 -2.72 13.41 -8.61
CA MET A 47 -2.57 14.73 -9.24
C MET A 47 -2.12 14.60 -10.70
N ALA A 48 -1.04 13.86 -10.96
CA ALA A 48 -0.53 13.64 -12.32
C ALA A 48 -1.59 13.00 -13.23
N LEU A 49 -2.30 12.00 -12.71
CA LEU A 49 -3.41 11.34 -13.40
C LEU A 49 -4.55 12.31 -13.69
N SER A 50 -4.94 13.16 -12.73
CA SER A 50 -6.00 14.16 -12.92
C SER A 50 -5.66 15.20 -14.01
N GLU A 51 -4.37 15.59 -14.10
CA GLU A 51 -3.93 16.51 -15.16
C GLU A 51 -4.05 15.89 -16.55
N ILE A 52 -3.89 14.57 -16.67
CA ILE A 52 -4.03 13.82 -17.92
C ILE A 52 -5.51 13.58 -18.24
N LEU A 53 -6.28 13.05 -17.28
CA LEU A 53 -7.69 12.67 -17.45
C LEU A 53 -8.61 13.88 -17.64
N GLY A 54 -8.28 15.04 -17.07
CA GLY A 54 -9.17 16.21 -17.10
C GLY A 54 -10.46 15.95 -16.33
N ASP A 55 -11.60 15.92 -17.04
CA ASP A 55 -12.92 15.74 -16.44
C ASP A 55 -13.35 14.26 -16.31
N GLU A 56 -12.58 13.32 -16.88
CA GLU A 56 -12.84 11.87 -16.80
C GLU A 56 -12.27 11.27 -15.50
N SER A 57 -12.91 10.23 -14.97
CA SER A 57 -12.40 9.39 -13.89
C SER A 57 -11.75 8.11 -14.40
N LEU A 58 -10.94 7.44 -13.56
CA LEU A 58 -10.34 6.14 -13.91
C LEU A 58 -11.43 5.09 -14.15
N VAL A 59 -12.51 5.16 -13.37
CA VAL A 59 -13.71 4.35 -13.53
C VAL A 59 -14.35 4.53 -14.92
N GLU A 60 -14.45 5.76 -15.43
CA GLU A 60 -15.03 6.02 -16.75
C GLU A 60 -14.14 5.51 -17.89
N VAL A 61 -12.84 5.82 -17.84
CA VAL A 61 -11.90 5.40 -18.88
C VAL A 61 -11.65 3.90 -18.89
N SER A 62 -11.89 3.18 -17.78
CA SER A 62 -11.71 1.73 -17.67
C SER A 62 -12.47 0.91 -18.72
N THR A 63 -13.55 1.47 -19.28
CA THR A 63 -14.39 0.80 -20.29
C THR A 63 -14.18 1.32 -21.71
N TRP A 64 -13.30 2.30 -21.89
CA TRP A 64 -13.13 3.01 -23.16
C TRP A 64 -12.61 2.11 -24.29
N ALA A 65 -11.63 1.24 -24.03
CA ALA A 65 -11.03 0.40 -25.06
C ALA A 65 -12.06 -0.54 -25.71
N ASP A 66 -12.92 -1.13 -24.89
CA ASP A 66 -14.03 -1.96 -25.36
C ASP A 66 -15.10 -1.15 -26.12
N TRP A 67 -15.34 0.08 -25.69
CA TRP A 67 -16.26 0.99 -26.38
C TRP A 67 -15.75 1.37 -27.79
N ILE A 68 -14.47 1.77 -27.93
CA ILE A 68 -13.91 2.16 -29.22
C ILE A 68 -13.81 0.98 -30.20
N ARG A 69 -13.68 -0.26 -29.71
CA ARG A 69 -13.65 -1.46 -30.56
C ARG A 69 -14.93 -1.65 -31.39
N SER A 70 -16.02 -1.00 -31.00
CA SER A 70 -17.26 -0.97 -31.79
C SER A 70 -17.17 -0.07 -33.03
N ASP A 71 -16.15 0.79 -33.13
CA ASP A 71 -15.83 1.58 -34.32
C ASP A 71 -15.10 0.69 -35.35
N PRO A 72 -15.61 0.56 -36.59
CA PRO A 72 -14.95 -0.18 -37.65
C PRO A 72 -13.49 0.23 -37.90
N ASP A 73 -13.15 1.51 -37.69
CA ASP A 73 -11.78 2.02 -37.88
C ASP A 73 -10.84 1.53 -36.78
N MET A 74 -11.38 1.16 -35.62
CA MET A 74 -10.65 0.59 -34.48
C MET A 74 -10.72 -0.93 -34.41
N ALA A 75 -11.30 -1.61 -35.40
CA ALA A 75 -11.41 -3.08 -35.37
C ALA A 75 -10.06 -3.81 -35.25
N HIS A 76 -8.97 -3.17 -35.69
CA HIS A 76 -7.60 -3.67 -35.61
C HIS A 76 -7.07 -3.80 -34.16
N THR A 77 -7.71 -3.17 -33.17
CA THR A 77 -7.31 -3.26 -31.77
C THR A 77 -7.83 -4.52 -31.07
N GLY A 78 -8.69 -5.30 -31.74
CA GLY A 78 -9.30 -6.50 -31.17
C GLY A 78 -8.32 -7.48 -30.53
N PRO A 79 -7.17 -7.80 -31.16
CA PRO A 79 -6.12 -8.63 -30.57
C PRO A 79 -5.49 -8.07 -29.29
N TRP A 80 -5.55 -6.76 -29.05
CA TRP A 80 -4.89 -6.13 -27.92
C TRP A 80 -5.58 -6.41 -26.58
N HIS A 81 -6.73 -7.10 -26.56
CA HIS A 81 -7.46 -7.41 -25.32
C HIS A 81 -7.09 -8.75 -24.69
N TYR A 82 -6.28 -9.58 -25.33
CA TYR A 82 -5.94 -10.90 -24.82
C TYR A 82 -4.53 -11.32 -25.24
N VAL A 83 -4.03 -12.38 -24.61
CA VAL A 83 -2.90 -13.16 -25.08
C VAL A 83 -3.34 -14.61 -25.27
N ASN A 84 -2.79 -15.28 -26.28
CA ASN A 84 -2.99 -16.71 -26.46
C ASN A 84 -1.76 -17.46 -25.95
N THR A 85 -1.95 -18.31 -24.95
CA THR A 85 -0.90 -19.14 -24.36
C THR A 85 -1.36 -20.60 -24.33
N PRO A 86 -0.72 -21.53 -25.06
CA PRO A 86 -1.05 -22.95 -24.93
C PRO A 86 -0.83 -23.47 -23.49
N ASP A 87 -1.48 -24.58 -23.12
CA ASP A 87 -1.29 -25.15 -21.79
C ASP A 87 0.17 -25.58 -21.56
N GLY A 88 0.73 -25.17 -20.42
CA GLY A 88 2.10 -25.51 -20.04
C GLY A 88 3.19 -24.79 -20.85
N VAL A 89 2.82 -23.78 -21.64
CA VAL A 89 3.73 -22.92 -22.39
C VAL A 89 3.66 -21.52 -21.80
N SER A 90 4.80 -20.93 -21.47
CA SER A 90 4.84 -19.54 -20.98
C SER A 90 4.41 -18.58 -22.08
N TYR A 91 4.11 -17.34 -21.73
CA TYR A 91 3.85 -16.36 -22.77
C TYR A 91 5.10 -16.21 -23.65
N GLU A 92 6.31 -16.04 -23.14
CA GLU A 92 7.53 -15.85 -23.96
C GLU A 92 7.72 -16.91 -25.05
N ASP A 93 7.39 -18.16 -24.74
CA ASP A 93 7.51 -19.31 -25.65
C ASP A 93 6.28 -19.49 -26.56
N SER A 94 5.22 -18.70 -26.39
CA SER A 94 4.00 -18.76 -27.19
C SER A 94 4.11 -18.01 -28.53
N GLU A 95 3.35 -18.47 -29.52
CA GLU A 95 3.22 -17.76 -30.81
C GLU A 95 2.55 -16.39 -30.60
N LYS A 96 3.21 -15.33 -31.09
CA LYS A 96 2.74 -13.94 -30.96
C LYS A 96 1.83 -13.56 -32.10
N ASN A 97 0.81 -12.77 -31.79
CA ASN A 97 -0.01 -12.15 -32.82
C ASN A 97 0.83 -11.07 -33.54
N PRO A 98 1.02 -11.13 -34.87
CA PRO A 98 1.79 -10.12 -35.60
C PRO A 98 1.17 -8.71 -35.56
N GLU A 99 -0.12 -8.59 -35.21
CA GLU A 99 -0.82 -7.30 -35.04
C GLU A 99 -0.68 -6.74 -33.61
N GLY A 100 0.10 -7.41 -32.75
CA GLY A 100 0.22 -7.11 -31.33
C GLY A 100 -0.85 -7.82 -30.50
N ASP A 101 -0.64 -7.82 -29.18
CA ASP A 101 -1.53 -8.41 -28.19
C ASP A 101 -1.55 -7.54 -26.91
N ALA A 102 -2.29 -7.99 -25.89
CA ALA A 102 -2.44 -7.22 -24.66
C ALA A 102 -1.13 -6.92 -23.94
N TYR A 103 -0.16 -7.84 -23.95
CA TYR A 103 1.14 -7.60 -23.33
C TYR A 103 1.91 -6.52 -24.08
N VAL A 104 1.98 -6.63 -25.41
CA VAL A 104 2.68 -5.63 -26.23
C VAL A 104 2.04 -4.26 -26.09
N LYS A 105 0.70 -4.18 -26.15
CA LYS A 105 0.03 -2.88 -26.07
C LYS A 105 0.12 -2.25 -24.67
N LEU A 106 0.05 -3.06 -23.61
CA LEU A 106 0.21 -2.57 -22.24
C LEU A 106 1.62 -1.99 -22.03
N THR A 107 2.65 -2.75 -22.40
CA THR A 107 4.05 -2.31 -22.24
C THR A 107 4.37 -1.05 -23.07
N GLU A 108 3.89 -0.98 -24.32
CA GLU A 108 3.97 0.24 -25.14
C GLU A 108 3.28 1.44 -24.46
N SER A 109 2.10 1.23 -23.88
CA SER A 109 1.34 2.30 -23.22
C SER A 109 2.02 2.78 -21.94
N ILE A 110 2.63 1.87 -21.16
CA ILE A 110 3.42 2.22 -19.97
C ILE A 110 4.60 3.12 -20.37
N GLU A 111 5.37 2.73 -21.38
CA GLU A 111 6.51 3.52 -21.86
C GLU A 111 6.08 4.88 -22.42
N LEU A 112 4.95 4.92 -23.15
CA LEU A 112 4.41 6.17 -23.67
C LEU A 112 3.98 7.13 -22.55
N LEU A 113 3.41 6.60 -21.46
CA LEU A 113 2.99 7.40 -20.31
C LEU A 113 4.19 7.98 -19.54
N LYS A 114 5.26 7.19 -19.40
CA LYS A 114 6.55 7.57 -18.79
C LYS A 114 7.29 8.66 -19.58
N ASP A 115 7.18 8.64 -20.91
CA ASP A 115 7.89 9.60 -21.77
C ASP A 115 7.38 11.03 -21.54
N GLU A 116 8.25 11.90 -21.02
CA GLU A 116 7.96 13.33 -20.80
C GLU A 116 7.70 14.09 -22.10
N SER A 117 8.17 13.58 -23.25
CA SER A 117 7.97 14.19 -24.55
C SER A 117 6.62 13.84 -25.20
N SER A 118 5.90 12.85 -24.68
CA SER A 118 4.56 12.47 -25.14
C SER A 118 3.56 13.59 -24.95
N SER A 119 2.68 13.81 -25.94
CA SER A 119 1.60 14.80 -25.81
C SER A 119 0.57 14.37 -24.77
N LYS A 120 -0.22 15.33 -24.28
CA LYS A 120 -1.31 15.04 -23.33
C LYS A 120 -2.33 14.04 -23.90
N GLU A 121 -2.66 14.15 -25.19
CA GLU A 121 -3.57 13.22 -25.86
C GLU A 121 -2.99 11.80 -25.91
N MET A 122 -1.70 11.68 -26.23
CA MET A 122 -1.03 10.37 -26.21
C MET A 122 -1.04 9.78 -24.80
N LYS A 123 -0.72 10.58 -23.77
CA LYS A 123 -0.77 10.12 -22.37
C LYS A 123 -2.16 9.71 -21.93
N LEU A 124 -3.21 10.42 -22.37
CA LEU A 124 -4.60 10.04 -22.09
C LEU A 124 -4.96 8.69 -22.72
N ASP A 125 -4.59 8.47 -23.98
CA ASP A 125 -4.80 7.18 -24.64
C ASP A 125 -4.00 6.06 -23.96
N ALA A 126 -2.78 6.33 -23.51
CA ALA A 126 -1.99 5.38 -22.73
C ALA A 126 -2.66 5.03 -21.40
N VAL A 127 -3.16 6.01 -20.64
CA VAL A 127 -3.90 5.76 -19.40
C VAL A 127 -5.13 4.89 -19.65
N ARG A 128 -5.90 5.17 -20.72
CA ARG A 128 -7.06 4.35 -21.12
C ARG A 128 -6.68 2.90 -21.41
N TRP A 129 -5.63 2.68 -22.20
CA TRP A 129 -5.13 1.35 -22.50
C TRP A 129 -4.60 0.63 -21.26
N ILE A 130 -3.77 1.27 -20.44
CA ILE A 130 -3.26 0.69 -19.18
C ILE A 130 -4.41 0.27 -18.27
N THR A 131 -5.37 1.17 -18.04
CA THR A 131 -6.52 0.92 -17.16
C THR A 131 -7.34 -0.30 -17.59
N HIS A 132 -7.56 -0.44 -18.90
CA HIS A 132 -8.33 -1.55 -19.43
C HIS A 132 -7.51 -2.85 -19.43
N LEU A 133 -6.30 -2.83 -19.98
CA LEU A 133 -5.50 -4.03 -20.20
C LEU A 133 -4.99 -4.67 -18.91
N VAL A 134 -4.70 -3.88 -17.87
CA VAL A 134 -4.36 -4.47 -16.57
C VAL A 134 -5.52 -5.32 -16.05
N ALA A 135 -6.78 -4.86 -16.22
CA ALA A 135 -7.94 -5.66 -15.85
C ALA A 135 -8.03 -6.92 -16.72
N ASP A 136 -7.94 -6.79 -18.05
CA ASP A 136 -8.02 -7.92 -19.00
C ASP A 136 -7.02 -9.01 -18.66
N LEU A 137 -5.76 -8.65 -18.45
CA LEU A 137 -4.70 -9.62 -18.14
C LEU A 137 -4.91 -10.37 -16.82
N HIS A 138 -5.80 -9.88 -15.95
CA HIS A 138 -6.19 -10.58 -14.73
C HIS A 138 -7.42 -11.47 -14.89
N GLN A 139 -8.16 -11.36 -16.00
CA GLN A 139 -9.21 -12.30 -16.36
C GLN A 139 -8.55 -13.60 -16.87
N PRO A 140 -8.71 -14.75 -16.18
CA PRO A 140 -7.97 -15.95 -16.54
C PRO A 140 -8.08 -16.40 -18.01
N LEU A 141 -9.27 -16.26 -18.61
CA LEU A 141 -9.53 -16.62 -20.01
C LEU A 141 -9.02 -15.58 -21.03
N HIS A 142 -8.50 -14.44 -20.60
CA HIS A 142 -7.78 -13.48 -21.45
C HIS A 142 -6.31 -13.85 -21.63
N ALA A 143 -5.76 -14.68 -20.74
CA ALA A 143 -4.58 -15.50 -21.03
C ALA A 143 -5.06 -16.88 -21.50
N GLY A 144 -5.82 -16.90 -22.59
CA GLY A 144 -6.65 -18.02 -23.01
C GLY A 144 -5.97 -19.00 -23.97
N ARG A 145 -6.65 -20.10 -24.26
CA ARG A 145 -6.27 -21.03 -25.33
C ARG A 145 -6.74 -20.50 -26.68
N GLY A 146 -5.87 -20.54 -27.69
CA GLY A 146 -6.23 -20.07 -29.04
C GLY A 146 -7.30 -20.95 -29.69
N GLU A 147 -7.28 -22.26 -29.40
CA GLU A 147 -8.16 -23.28 -30.02
C GLU A 147 -9.63 -23.10 -29.64
N ASP A 148 -9.91 -22.63 -28.43
CA ASP A 148 -11.27 -22.38 -27.94
C ASP A 148 -11.64 -20.89 -27.88
N ARG A 149 -10.72 -20.02 -28.34
CA ARG A 149 -10.85 -18.55 -28.32
C ARG A 149 -11.04 -18.03 -26.90
N GLY A 150 -10.20 -18.48 -25.96
CA GLY A 150 -10.30 -18.13 -24.54
C GLY A 150 -11.63 -18.57 -23.92
N GLY A 151 -12.11 -19.76 -24.23
CA GLY A 151 -13.38 -20.29 -23.72
C GLY A 151 -14.64 -19.73 -24.39
N ASN A 152 -14.52 -18.83 -25.38
CA ASN A 152 -15.68 -18.33 -26.13
C ASN A 152 -16.43 -19.42 -26.91
N SER A 153 -15.71 -20.49 -27.28
CA SER A 153 -16.26 -21.63 -28.02
C SER A 153 -16.88 -22.70 -27.13
N ILE A 154 -16.72 -22.59 -25.80
CA ILE A 154 -17.22 -23.56 -24.82
C ILE A 154 -18.60 -23.09 -24.38
N ARG A 155 -19.64 -23.75 -24.89
CA ARG A 155 -21.05 -23.40 -24.69
C ARG A 155 -21.63 -24.13 -23.49
N GLY A 156 -22.62 -23.52 -22.87
CA GLY A 156 -23.37 -24.08 -21.74
C GLY A 156 -24.47 -23.13 -21.29
N GLU A 157 -24.98 -23.32 -20.08
CA GLU A 157 -26.09 -22.57 -19.52
C GLU A 157 -25.72 -22.02 -18.12
N PHE A 158 -26.03 -20.76 -17.85
CA PHE A 158 -25.83 -20.14 -16.54
C PHE A 158 -27.15 -19.50 -16.08
N PHE A 159 -27.72 -20.01 -14.99
CA PHE A 159 -29.03 -19.60 -14.46
C PHE A 159 -30.15 -19.54 -15.51
N GLY A 160 -30.26 -20.56 -16.38
CA GLY A 160 -31.31 -20.62 -17.41
C GLY A 160 -30.94 -19.99 -18.76
N GLU A 161 -29.85 -19.23 -18.81
CA GLU A 161 -29.46 -18.45 -19.98
C GLU A 161 -28.32 -19.11 -20.76
N SER A 162 -28.49 -19.23 -22.08
CA SER A 162 -27.46 -19.76 -22.99
C SER A 162 -26.25 -18.82 -23.03
N THR A 163 -25.06 -19.34 -22.76
CA THR A 163 -23.83 -18.54 -22.64
C THR A 163 -22.59 -19.34 -23.07
N ASN A 164 -21.40 -18.80 -22.79
CA ASN A 164 -20.12 -19.51 -22.90
C ASN A 164 -19.27 -19.31 -21.65
N ALA A 165 -18.21 -20.11 -21.49
CA ALA A 165 -17.32 -20.04 -20.33
C ALA A 165 -16.74 -18.64 -20.10
N HIS A 166 -16.32 -17.97 -21.18
CA HIS A 166 -15.76 -16.61 -21.16
C HIS A 166 -16.70 -15.60 -20.52
N ARG A 167 -17.94 -15.50 -21.02
CA ARG A 167 -18.95 -14.56 -20.55
C ARG A 167 -19.37 -14.82 -19.10
N ILE A 168 -19.34 -16.06 -18.63
CA ILE A 168 -19.61 -16.36 -17.21
C ILE A 168 -18.55 -15.70 -16.32
N TRP A 169 -17.28 -15.75 -16.72
CA TRP A 169 -16.18 -15.14 -15.96
C TRP A 169 -16.19 -13.62 -16.08
N ASP A 170 -16.34 -13.08 -17.29
CA ASP A 170 -16.38 -11.63 -17.51
C ASP A 170 -17.51 -10.96 -16.75
N THR A 171 -18.69 -11.57 -16.74
CA THR A 171 -19.93 -10.90 -16.35
C THR A 171 -20.77 -11.75 -15.39
N GLY A 172 -20.99 -13.03 -15.68
CA GLY A 172 -21.95 -13.86 -14.94
C GLY A 172 -21.67 -13.98 -13.43
N LEU A 173 -20.42 -14.31 -13.06
CA LEU A 173 -20.00 -14.44 -11.65
C LEU A 173 -20.05 -13.10 -10.91
N ILE A 174 -19.64 -12.01 -11.58
CA ILE A 174 -19.65 -10.66 -11.00
C ILE A 174 -21.10 -10.19 -10.79
N ASP A 175 -21.98 -10.39 -11.79
CA ASP A 175 -23.37 -9.98 -11.72
C ASP A 175 -24.18 -10.78 -10.69
N TYR A 176 -23.80 -12.03 -10.43
CA TYR A 176 -24.40 -12.83 -9.37
C TYR A 176 -24.29 -12.17 -7.98
N THR A 177 -23.25 -11.37 -7.73
CA THR A 177 -23.08 -10.67 -6.45
C THR A 177 -24.19 -9.66 -6.14
N ASP A 178 -24.93 -9.22 -7.17
CA ASP A 178 -25.97 -8.18 -7.13
C ASP A 178 -25.49 -6.82 -6.58
N TYR A 179 -24.18 -6.66 -6.36
CA TYR A 179 -23.60 -5.38 -6.00
C TYR A 179 -23.49 -4.45 -7.21
N SER A 180 -23.65 -3.16 -6.96
CA SER A 180 -23.11 -2.13 -7.86
C SER A 180 -21.58 -2.24 -7.93
N PHE A 181 -20.96 -1.68 -8.98
CA PHE A 181 -19.50 -1.71 -9.10
C PHE A 181 -18.81 -1.05 -7.88
N SER A 182 -19.40 0.01 -7.32
CA SER A 182 -18.85 0.72 -6.15
C SER A 182 -18.97 -0.09 -4.87
N GLU A 183 -20.12 -0.74 -4.63
CA GLU A 183 -20.30 -1.60 -3.45
C GLU A 183 -19.38 -2.81 -3.52
N LEU A 184 -19.23 -3.41 -4.71
CA LEU A 184 -18.32 -4.53 -4.90
C LEU A 184 -16.87 -4.09 -4.67
N ALA A 185 -16.42 -2.97 -5.25
CA ALA A 185 -15.08 -2.43 -5.02
C ALA A 185 -14.79 -2.21 -3.53
N GLU A 186 -15.66 -1.49 -2.80
CA GLU A 186 -15.52 -1.24 -1.35
C GLU A 186 -15.53 -2.55 -0.53
N SER A 187 -16.36 -3.51 -0.95
CA SER A 187 -16.46 -4.82 -0.30
C SER A 187 -15.20 -5.65 -0.49
N LEU A 188 -14.63 -5.68 -1.70
CA LEU A 188 -13.38 -6.36 -1.99
C LEU A 188 -12.19 -5.70 -1.29
N ASP A 189 -12.14 -4.37 -1.31
CA ASP A 189 -11.06 -3.60 -0.70
C ASP A 189 -10.91 -3.88 0.79
N ARG A 190 -12.03 -4.05 1.50
CA ARG A 190 -12.05 -4.36 2.94
C ARG A 190 -11.84 -5.84 3.28
N ARG A 191 -12.40 -6.76 2.48
CA ARG A 191 -12.55 -8.17 2.87
C ARG A 191 -11.50 -9.08 2.24
N VAL A 192 -11.06 -8.79 1.02
CA VAL A 192 -10.13 -9.65 0.28
C VAL A 192 -8.70 -9.21 0.57
N LYS A 193 -8.03 -9.99 1.42
CA LYS A 193 -6.60 -9.80 1.72
C LYS A 193 -5.79 -10.48 0.62
N VAL A 194 -5.14 -9.67 -0.20
CA VAL A 194 -4.17 -10.11 -1.20
C VAL A 194 -2.93 -9.27 -1.07
N GLU A 195 -1.79 -9.94 -1.11
CA GLU A 195 -0.50 -9.30 -1.33
C GLU A 195 -0.18 -9.46 -2.81
N ILE A 196 0.24 -8.37 -3.45
CA ILE A 196 0.82 -8.46 -4.78
C ILE A 196 2.32 -8.67 -4.58
N GLU A 197 2.89 -9.69 -5.23
CA GLU A 197 4.31 -10.02 -5.09
C GLU A 197 5.20 -9.22 -6.06
N ASP A 198 4.60 -8.27 -6.79
CA ASP A 198 5.28 -7.39 -7.73
C ASP A 198 6.38 -6.58 -7.02
N GLY A 199 7.43 -6.25 -7.78
CA GLY A 199 8.45 -5.30 -7.36
C GLY A 199 7.96 -3.85 -7.52
N PRO A 200 8.86 -2.85 -7.48
CA PRO A 200 8.51 -1.46 -7.78
C PRO A 200 8.05 -1.27 -9.24
N GLU A 201 8.44 -2.19 -10.14
CA GLU A 201 8.00 -2.25 -11.53
C GLU A 201 6.94 -3.36 -11.71
N PRO A 202 5.87 -3.12 -12.50
CA PRO A 202 4.84 -4.15 -12.76
C PRO A 202 5.42 -5.40 -13.44
N ASP A 203 5.22 -6.57 -12.83
CA ASP A 203 5.65 -7.87 -13.37
C ASP A 203 4.54 -8.47 -14.24
N VAL A 204 4.34 -7.89 -15.42
CA VAL A 204 3.25 -8.28 -16.34
C VAL A 204 3.33 -9.76 -16.70
N MET A 205 4.54 -10.32 -16.81
CA MET A 205 4.75 -11.74 -17.11
C MET A 205 4.13 -12.65 -16.05
N ARG A 206 4.34 -12.33 -14.78
CA ARG A 206 3.70 -13.06 -13.67
C ARG A 206 2.18 -13.01 -13.76
N TRP A 207 1.60 -11.88 -14.13
CA TRP A 207 0.14 -11.77 -14.22
C TRP A 207 -0.44 -12.73 -15.27
N LEU A 208 0.28 -12.87 -16.39
CA LEU A 208 -0.07 -13.81 -17.47
C LEU A 208 0.06 -15.26 -16.99
N GLU A 209 1.13 -15.59 -16.28
CA GLU A 209 1.34 -16.94 -15.72
C GLU A 209 0.24 -17.32 -14.74
N GLU A 210 -0.10 -16.41 -13.82
CA GLU A 210 -1.19 -16.60 -12.87
C GLU A 210 -2.54 -16.79 -13.59
N SER A 211 -2.86 -15.94 -14.57
CA SER A 211 -4.10 -16.06 -15.35
C SER A 211 -4.14 -17.37 -16.14
N ALA A 212 -3.03 -17.77 -16.77
CA ALA A 212 -2.90 -19.04 -17.47
C ALA A 212 -3.03 -20.25 -16.53
N GLU A 213 -2.56 -20.15 -15.28
CA GLU A 213 -2.78 -21.18 -14.27
C GLU A 213 -4.25 -21.25 -13.83
N TYR A 214 -4.87 -20.09 -13.60
CA TYR A 214 -6.23 -20.00 -13.07
C TYR A 214 -7.31 -20.32 -14.11
N ARG A 215 -7.04 -20.22 -15.41
CA ARG A 215 -8.06 -20.46 -16.44
C ARG A 215 -8.62 -21.88 -16.42
N LYS A 216 -7.91 -22.85 -15.83
CA LYS A 216 -8.40 -24.23 -15.64
C LYS A 216 -9.75 -24.28 -14.92
N PHE A 217 -9.95 -23.41 -13.93
CA PHE A 217 -11.20 -23.29 -13.18
C PHE A 217 -12.35 -22.83 -14.08
N ALA A 218 -12.05 -22.01 -15.09
CA ALA A 218 -13.05 -21.49 -16.00
C ALA A 218 -13.60 -22.52 -16.99
N TYR A 219 -12.89 -23.64 -17.15
CA TYR A 219 -13.30 -24.73 -18.02
C TYR A 219 -14.24 -25.75 -17.34
N GLU A 220 -14.52 -25.60 -16.04
CA GLU A 220 -15.46 -26.44 -15.28
C GLU A 220 -16.95 -26.04 -15.50
N MET A 221 -17.27 -25.58 -16.72
CA MET A 221 -18.53 -24.92 -17.05
C MET A 221 -19.78 -25.77 -16.73
N PRO A 222 -20.84 -25.21 -16.12
CA PRO A 222 -22.03 -25.97 -15.78
C PRO A 222 -22.87 -26.33 -17.02
N GLU A 223 -23.18 -27.62 -17.17
CA GLU A 223 -24.14 -28.13 -18.16
C GLU A 223 -25.57 -28.28 -17.57
N GLU A 224 -25.71 -28.36 -16.24
CA GLU A 224 -26.95 -28.74 -15.52
C GLU A 224 -27.86 -27.55 -15.09
N GLY A 225 -27.80 -26.43 -15.79
CA GLY A 225 -28.65 -25.24 -15.54
C GLY A 225 -28.48 -24.65 -14.13
N TYR A 226 -29.57 -24.19 -13.49
CA TYR A 226 -29.57 -23.46 -12.21
C TYR A 226 -28.77 -24.15 -11.08
N SER A 227 -28.95 -25.45 -10.88
CA SER A 227 -28.27 -26.18 -9.79
C SER A 227 -26.75 -26.22 -10.01
N GLY A 228 -26.32 -26.48 -11.25
CA GLY A 228 -24.90 -26.39 -11.64
C GLY A 228 -24.36 -24.97 -11.50
N SER A 229 -25.19 -23.96 -11.81
CA SER A 229 -24.80 -22.55 -11.72
C SER A 229 -24.52 -22.09 -10.28
N TYR A 230 -25.38 -22.46 -9.31
CA TYR A 230 -25.12 -22.13 -7.89
C TYR A 230 -23.84 -22.78 -7.35
N ARG A 231 -23.59 -24.05 -7.74
CA ARG A 231 -22.36 -24.74 -7.33
C ARG A 231 -21.12 -24.10 -7.95
N TYR A 232 -21.20 -23.77 -9.24
CA TYR A 232 -20.13 -23.09 -9.97
C TYR A 232 -19.79 -21.73 -9.36
N VAL A 233 -20.80 -20.94 -8.99
CA VAL A 233 -20.59 -19.69 -8.24
C VAL A 233 -19.83 -19.95 -6.94
N TYR A 234 -20.29 -20.91 -6.13
CA TYR A 234 -19.66 -21.23 -4.85
C TYR A 234 -18.18 -21.64 -5.01
N ASP A 235 -17.87 -22.39 -6.06
CA ASP A 235 -16.53 -22.93 -6.30
C ASP A 235 -15.55 -21.90 -6.91
N HIS A 236 -16.04 -20.84 -7.57
CA HIS A 236 -15.17 -19.95 -8.37
C HIS A 236 -15.29 -18.45 -8.08
N LEU A 237 -16.37 -17.97 -7.45
CA LEU A 237 -16.54 -16.53 -7.21
C LEU A 237 -15.39 -15.93 -6.40
N TRP A 238 -14.87 -16.66 -5.40
CA TRP A 238 -13.73 -16.22 -4.59
C TRP A 238 -12.51 -15.87 -5.44
N LEU A 239 -12.28 -16.61 -6.53
CA LEU A 239 -11.14 -16.38 -7.42
C LEU A 239 -11.38 -15.16 -8.31
N VAL A 240 -12.61 -14.95 -8.78
CA VAL A 240 -12.98 -13.71 -9.49
C VAL A 240 -12.78 -12.49 -8.59
N GLU A 241 -13.26 -12.55 -7.34
CA GLU A 241 -13.06 -11.50 -6.33
C GLU A 241 -11.56 -11.23 -6.07
N GLN A 242 -10.75 -12.30 -5.97
CA GLN A 242 -9.30 -12.19 -5.84
C GLN A 242 -8.65 -11.52 -7.05
N ARG A 243 -8.99 -11.93 -8.28
CA ARG A 243 -8.40 -11.37 -9.52
C ARG A 243 -8.79 -9.91 -9.72
N LEU A 244 -10.03 -9.52 -9.42
CA LEU A 244 -10.46 -8.11 -9.46
C LEU A 244 -9.66 -7.25 -8.47
N LYS A 245 -9.44 -7.74 -7.25
CA LYS A 245 -8.64 -7.02 -6.25
C LYS A 245 -7.16 -6.92 -6.65
N GLN A 246 -6.55 -8.02 -7.12
CA GLN A 246 -5.18 -8.03 -7.64
C GLN A 246 -5.02 -7.05 -8.81
N ALA A 247 -5.96 -7.06 -9.77
CA ALA A 247 -5.95 -6.14 -10.90
C ALA A 247 -6.03 -4.67 -10.45
N GLY A 248 -6.87 -4.35 -9.47
CA GLY A 248 -6.96 -2.99 -8.93
C GLY A 248 -5.66 -2.51 -8.28
N LEU A 249 -5.04 -3.35 -7.46
CA LEU A 249 -3.76 -3.03 -6.82
C LEU A 249 -2.61 -2.91 -7.82
N ARG A 250 -2.54 -3.81 -8.81
CA ARG A 250 -1.52 -3.76 -9.87
C ARG A 250 -1.76 -2.62 -10.85
N LEU A 251 -3.00 -2.22 -11.08
CA LEU A 251 -3.30 -1.01 -11.85
C LEU A 251 -2.81 0.23 -11.11
N ALA A 252 -3.06 0.34 -9.80
CA ALA A 252 -2.48 1.41 -8.99
C ALA A 252 -0.95 1.40 -9.11
N LEU A 253 -0.29 0.26 -8.85
CA LEU A 253 1.16 0.10 -9.01
C LEU A 253 1.66 0.51 -10.40
N THR A 254 0.95 0.13 -11.46
CA THR A 254 1.35 0.43 -12.85
C THR A 254 1.26 1.92 -13.15
N LEU A 255 0.20 2.57 -12.68
CA LEU A 255 0.02 4.01 -12.85
C LEU A 255 1.00 4.79 -11.98
N GLU A 256 1.26 4.37 -10.74
CA GLU A 256 2.37 4.89 -9.94
C GLU A 256 3.70 4.75 -10.71
N TYR A 257 3.96 3.55 -11.22
CA TYR A 257 5.18 3.26 -11.94
C TYR A 257 5.38 4.19 -13.14
N ALA A 258 4.32 4.39 -13.91
CA ALA A 258 4.38 5.15 -15.14
C ALA A 258 4.31 6.68 -14.94
N LEU A 259 3.58 7.17 -13.93
CA LEU A 259 3.36 8.60 -13.71
C LEU A 259 4.42 9.22 -12.81
N VAL A 260 4.88 8.48 -11.81
CA VAL A 260 5.81 8.98 -10.78
C VAL A 260 7.12 8.19 -10.70
N GLY A 261 7.30 7.16 -11.53
CA GLY A 261 8.62 6.55 -11.79
C GLY A 261 8.91 5.22 -11.10
N GLY A 262 7.91 4.51 -10.58
CA GLY A 262 8.08 3.22 -9.87
C GLY A 262 8.41 3.37 -8.41
N ASP A 263 8.57 4.62 -8.01
CA ASP A 263 9.08 5.00 -6.73
C ASP A 263 7.94 5.21 -5.72
N ALA A 264 6.68 4.81 -5.94
CA ALA A 264 5.67 4.92 -4.86
C ALA A 264 6.00 4.03 -3.62
N TRP A 265 6.87 3.03 -3.78
CA TRP A 265 7.54 2.33 -2.67
C TRP A 265 8.96 2.86 -2.38
N ALA A 266 9.52 3.66 -3.29
CA ALA A 266 10.82 4.34 -3.19
C ALA A 266 10.75 5.84 -2.82
N ASP A 267 9.54 6.38 -2.57
CA ASP A 267 9.22 7.74 -2.11
C ASP A 267 9.18 7.80 -0.58
N MET A 268 9.36 6.64 0.05
CA MET A 268 9.88 6.64 1.40
C MET A 268 11.34 7.05 1.30
N SER A 269 11.64 8.27 1.76
CA SER A 269 13.00 8.78 1.87
C SER A 269 13.92 7.70 2.47
N LEU A 270 15.18 7.60 2.01
CA LEU A 270 16.08 6.49 2.40
C LEU A 270 16.17 6.34 3.93
N ASP A 271 16.10 7.44 4.66
CA ASP A 271 15.95 7.52 6.11
C ASP A 271 14.71 6.80 6.63
N LEU A 272 13.53 7.09 6.10
CA LEU A 272 12.28 6.45 6.51
C LEU A 272 12.23 4.98 6.07
N HIS A 273 12.84 4.62 4.93
CA HIS A 273 12.94 3.24 4.47
C HIS A 273 13.86 2.43 5.38
N TRP A 274 14.96 3.02 5.79
CA TRP A 274 15.86 2.42 6.76
C TRP A 274 15.16 2.18 8.10
N VAL A 275 14.40 3.14 8.64
CA VAL A 275 13.66 2.95 9.90
C VAL A 275 12.61 1.82 9.80
N ARG A 276 11.83 1.80 8.72
CA ARG A 276 10.66 0.90 8.64
C ARG A 276 10.97 -0.51 8.16
N ASN A 277 12.01 -0.68 7.36
CA ASN A 277 12.22 -1.92 6.60
C ASN A 277 13.58 -2.58 6.86
N SER A 278 14.53 -1.89 7.49
CA SER A 278 15.87 -2.45 7.69
C SER A 278 15.91 -3.38 8.91
N ALA A 279 16.58 -4.52 8.76
CA ALA A 279 16.92 -5.37 9.89
C ALA A 279 17.91 -4.67 10.84
N GLU A 280 18.70 -3.74 10.31
CA GLU A 280 19.65 -2.90 11.01
C GLU A 280 18.97 -2.02 12.05
N TYR A 281 17.89 -1.30 11.70
CA TYR A 281 17.14 -0.47 12.64
C TYR A 281 16.57 -1.33 13.79
N GLU A 282 15.87 -2.41 13.46
CA GLU A 282 15.31 -3.37 14.43
C GLU A 282 16.40 -3.90 15.38
N ALA A 283 17.56 -4.29 14.84
CA ALA A 283 18.68 -4.78 15.64
C ALA A 283 19.28 -3.67 16.53
N LEU A 284 19.44 -2.46 16.01
CA LEU A 284 20.04 -1.34 16.70
C LEU A 284 19.20 -0.89 17.89
N VAL A 285 17.90 -0.64 17.71
CA VAL A 285 17.04 -0.19 18.83
C VAL A 285 16.97 -1.23 19.94
N ARG A 286 16.90 -2.53 19.59
CA ARG A 286 16.95 -3.62 20.57
C ARG A 286 18.32 -3.70 21.27
N GLN A 287 19.41 -3.49 20.54
CA GLN A 287 20.75 -3.47 21.11
C GLN A 287 20.90 -2.32 22.11
N ILE A 288 20.43 -1.12 21.75
CA ILE A 288 20.48 0.08 22.59
C ILE A 288 19.72 -0.16 23.90
N TYR A 289 18.47 -0.62 23.82
CA TYR A 289 17.68 -0.89 25.03
C TYR A 289 18.30 -1.99 25.90
N ARG A 290 18.85 -3.05 25.30
CA ARG A 290 19.56 -4.10 26.05
C ARG A 290 20.83 -3.57 26.74
N ALA A 291 21.63 -2.76 26.06
CA ALA A 291 22.83 -2.16 26.64
C ALA A 291 22.46 -1.24 27.81
N ALA A 292 21.42 -0.42 27.63
CA ALA A 292 20.91 0.46 28.68
C ALA A 292 20.35 -0.33 29.88
N THR A 293 19.67 -1.46 29.65
CA THR A 293 19.26 -2.37 30.73
C THR A 293 20.46 -2.88 31.52
N ILE A 294 21.51 -3.36 30.84
CA ILE A 294 22.71 -3.90 31.49
C ILE A 294 23.39 -2.83 32.35
N GLU A 295 23.56 -1.62 31.81
CA GLU A 295 24.13 -0.50 32.56
C GLU A 295 23.29 -0.16 33.79
N LEU A 296 21.97 -0.03 33.64
CA LEU A 296 21.08 0.29 34.75
C LEU A 296 21.15 -0.80 35.85
N GLU A 297 21.14 -2.07 35.46
CA GLU A 297 21.26 -3.19 36.40
C GLU A 297 22.58 -3.15 37.17
N GLN A 298 23.69 -2.82 36.52
CA GLN A 298 24.99 -2.67 37.16
C GLN A 298 25.00 -1.51 38.16
N ARG A 299 24.45 -0.36 37.79
CA ARG A 299 24.33 0.81 38.67
C ARG A 299 23.47 0.50 39.90
N VAL A 300 22.31 -0.13 39.71
CA VAL A 300 21.46 -0.61 40.81
C VAL A 300 22.21 -1.61 41.71
N ALA A 301 22.88 -2.60 41.12
CA ALA A 301 23.60 -3.64 41.87
C ALA A 301 24.81 -3.13 42.65
N SER A 302 25.42 -2.02 42.19
CA SER A 302 26.50 -1.34 42.91
C SER A 302 26.03 -0.56 44.15
N GLY A 303 24.71 -0.44 44.34
CA GLY A 303 24.11 0.33 45.43
C GLY A 303 24.03 1.83 45.16
N GLU A 304 24.25 2.28 43.92
CA GLU A 304 24.31 3.70 43.54
C GLU A 304 23.05 4.49 43.97
N PHE A 305 21.90 3.82 43.95
CA PHE A 305 20.59 4.42 44.25
C PHE A 305 20.02 4.04 45.62
N GLU A 306 20.79 3.37 46.49
CA GLU A 306 20.30 2.96 47.81
C GLU A 306 19.84 4.16 48.65
N GLY A 307 18.62 4.07 49.18
CA GLY A 307 18.01 5.13 49.98
C GLY A 307 17.53 6.36 49.18
N LYS A 308 17.68 6.35 47.85
CA LYS A 308 17.20 7.42 46.96
C LYS A 308 15.95 6.99 46.20
N SER A 309 15.13 7.98 45.85
CA SER A 309 14.03 7.81 44.89
C SER A 309 14.60 8.13 43.51
N TRP A 310 14.61 7.16 42.60
CA TRP A 310 15.24 7.28 41.28
C TRP A 310 14.28 6.85 40.16
N GLY A 311 14.57 7.29 38.95
CA GLY A 311 13.82 6.88 37.77
C GLY A 311 14.50 7.30 36.48
N VAL A 312 13.83 7.00 35.38
CA VAL A 312 14.27 7.33 34.02
C VAL A 312 13.27 8.28 33.38
N ALA A 313 13.77 9.11 32.46
CA ALA A 313 12.95 9.96 31.61
C ALA A 313 13.13 9.53 30.16
N LEU A 314 12.03 9.30 29.45
CA LEU A 314 12.04 8.92 28.05
C LEU A 314 11.22 9.92 27.24
N ASP A 315 11.70 10.28 26.05
CA ASP A 315 10.83 10.83 25.03
C ASP A 315 9.77 9.79 24.59
N ALA A 316 8.69 10.26 23.97
CA ALA A 316 7.67 9.38 23.41
C ALA A 316 8.01 8.97 21.96
N ASP A 317 8.30 9.93 21.10
CA ASP A 317 8.38 9.76 19.66
C ASP A 317 9.72 9.15 19.25
N GLU A 318 9.69 8.10 18.43
CA GLU A 318 10.87 7.36 17.94
C GLU A 318 11.75 6.80 19.08
N THR A 319 11.21 6.82 20.30
CA THR A 319 11.82 6.38 21.56
C THR A 319 10.97 5.27 22.18
N ILE A 320 9.71 5.56 22.53
CA ILE A 320 8.75 4.54 22.99
C ILE A 320 7.77 4.17 21.89
N LEU A 321 7.27 5.15 21.15
CA LEU A 321 6.27 5.03 20.09
C LEU A 321 6.94 5.21 18.74
N ASP A 322 6.74 4.25 17.84
CA ASP A 322 7.17 4.35 16.46
C ASP A 322 6.10 5.11 15.65
N ASN A 323 6.42 6.35 15.27
CA ASN A 323 5.52 7.20 14.47
C ASN A 323 5.93 7.25 13.00
N SER A 324 6.81 6.35 12.55
CA SER A 324 7.25 6.31 11.16
C SER A 324 6.09 6.10 10.17
N LEU A 325 4.95 5.57 10.63
CA LEU A 325 3.72 5.50 9.82
C LEU A 325 3.15 6.90 9.55
N GLU A 326 3.21 7.84 10.49
CA GLU A 326 2.85 9.24 10.24
C GLU A 326 3.74 9.83 9.17
N ALA A 327 5.06 9.65 9.29
CA ALA A 327 6.01 10.18 8.33
C ALA A 327 5.76 9.63 6.93
N LYS A 328 5.36 8.35 6.83
CA LYS A 328 4.91 7.71 5.59
C LYS A 328 3.62 8.36 5.07
N GLU A 329 2.58 8.48 5.88
CA GLU A 329 1.30 9.09 5.47
C GLU A 329 1.44 10.58 5.08
N ARG A 330 2.40 11.27 5.69
CA ARG A 330 2.71 12.66 5.42
C ARG A 330 3.38 12.85 4.06
N MET A 331 4.05 11.83 3.50
CA MET A 331 4.66 11.83 2.16
C MET A 331 5.50 13.10 1.91
N GLY A 332 6.43 13.43 2.81
CA GLY A 332 7.33 14.59 2.66
C GLY A 332 6.69 15.97 2.82
N ARG A 333 5.37 16.06 3.08
CA ARG A 333 4.71 17.34 3.39
C ARG A 333 5.31 17.97 4.65
N LYS A 334 5.28 19.31 4.69
CA LYS A 334 5.70 20.06 5.87
C LYS A 334 4.90 19.63 7.09
N PHE A 335 5.56 19.54 8.23
CA PHE A 335 4.92 19.27 9.51
C PHE A 335 3.79 20.28 9.76
N ASP A 336 2.62 19.76 10.13
CA ASP A 336 1.45 20.53 10.52
C ASP A 336 0.94 19.98 11.86
N LEU A 337 0.79 20.86 12.85
CA LEU A 337 0.49 20.47 14.22
C LEU A 337 -0.93 19.89 14.36
N ASP A 338 -1.92 20.40 13.60
CA ASP A 338 -3.30 19.92 13.69
C ASP A 338 -3.42 18.54 13.05
N VAL A 339 -2.73 18.32 11.93
CA VAL A 339 -2.63 17.00 11.29
C VAL A 339 -1.93 16.00 12.19
N TRP A 340 -0.81 16.39 12.80
CA TRP A 340 -0.08 15.56 13.76
C TRP A 340 -0.93 15.18 14.97
N ASN A 341 -1.66 16.15 15.53
CA ASN A 341 -2.54 15.90 16.67
C ASN A 341 -3.68 14.95 16.28
N ALA A 342 -4.29 15.12 15.11
CA ALA A 342 -5.30 14.21 14.59
C ALA A 342 -4.76 12.79 14.36
N TRP A 343 -3.49 12.66 13.96
CA TRP A 343 -2.82 11.36 13.84
C TRP A 343 -2.60 10.71 15.22
N CYS A 344 -2.12 11.47 16.21
CA CYS A 344 -1.93 10.97 17.57
C CYS A 344 -3.24 10.46 18.21
N GLU A 345 -4.38 11.10 17.93
CA GLU A 345 -5.71 10.68 18.41
C GLU A 345 -6.16 9.32 17.87
N ARG A 346 -5.57 8.82 16.77
CA ARG A 346 -5.88 7.49 16.24
C ARG A 346 -5.32 6.37 17.13
N MET A 347 -4.25 6.64 17.88
CA MET A 347 -3.57 5.68 18.77
C MET A 347 -3.06 4.44 18.03
N GLU A 348 -2.52 4.64 16.82
CA GLU A 348 -2.06 3.55 15.95
C GLU A 348 -0.54 3.33 16.00
N ALA A 349 0.20 4.20 16.70
CA ALA A 349 1.65 4.10 16.80
C ALA A 349 2.05 2.86 17.62
N PRO A 350 2.76 1.86 17.04
CA PRO A 350 3.25 0.71 17.79
C PRO A 350 4.42 1.09 18.71
N ALA A 351 4.85 0.16 19.56
CA ALA A 351 6.02 0.36 20.40
C ALA A 351 7.32 0.21 19.60
N VAL A 352 8.30 1.08 19.86
CA VAL A 352 9.68 0.88 19.40
C VAL A 352 10.22 -0.42 20.03
N PRO A 353 10.80 -1.35 19.25
CA PRO A 353 11.26 -2.62 19.77
C PRO A 353 12.26 -2.51 20.93
N GLY A 354 11.98 -3.20 22.04
CA GLY A 354 12.82 -3.18 23.24
C GLY A 354 12.42 -2.13 24.30
N SER A 355 11.64 -1.11 23.92
CA SER A 355 11.26 -0.01 24.83
C SER A 355 10.38 -0.50 25.99
N VAL A 356 9.37 -1.32 25.70
CA VAL A 356 8.44 -1.86 26.70
C VAL A 356 9.15 -2.78 27.67
N GLU A 357 10.03 -3.66 27.17
CA GLU A 357 10.82 -4.57 28.01
C GLU A 357 11.78 -3.81 28.92
N PHE A 358 12.46 -2.77 28.40
CA PHE A 358 13.30 -1.90 29.21
C PHE A 358 12.49 -1.22 30.33
N ILE A 359 11.34 -0.62 29.99
CA ILE A 359 10.48 0.07 30.95
C ILE A 359 10.00 -0.88 32.04
N GLN A 360 9.54 -2.08 31.68
CA GLN A 360 9.16 -3.11 32.65
C GLN A 360 10.33 -3.43 33.59
N ARG A 361 11.55 -3.55 33.05
CA ARG A 361 12.74 -3.82 33.85
C ARG A 361 13.07 -2.69 34.83
N VAL A 362 12.90 -1.42 34.44
CA VAL A 362 13.02 -0.28 35.36
C VAL A 362 12.07 -0.44 36.55
N LYS A 363 10.80 -0.80 36.29
CA LYS A 363 9.79 -0.98 37.33
C LYS A 363 10.13 -2.14 38.27
N GLU A 364 10.62 -3.25 37.74
CA GLU A 364 11.08 -4.40 38.53
C GLU A 364 12.24 -4.05 39.47
N LEU A 365 13.15 -3.19 39.03
CA LEU A 365 14.27 -2.69 39.83
C LEU A 365 13.84 -1.63 40.85
N GLY A 366 12.56 -1.26 40.89
CA GLY A 366 11.99 -0.27 41.82
C GLY A 366 12.08 1.17 41.34
N GLY A 367 12.50 1.39 40.10
CA GLY A 367 12.61 2.72 39.49
C GLY A 367 11.26 3.32 39.08
N LYS A 368 11.29 4.63 38.84
CA LYS A 368 10.18 5.42 38.30
C LYS A 368 10.36 5.68 36.81
N VAL A 369 9.25 5.83 36.10
CA VAL A 369 9.24 6.07 34.66
C VAL A 369 8.45 7.34 34.36
N ALA A 370 9.13 8.34 33.79
CA ALA A 370 8.51 9.53 33.26
C ALA A 370 8.62 9.55 31.73
N VAL A 371 7.49 9.80 31.05
CA VAL A 371 7.48 10.11 29.62
C VAL A 371 7.42 11.63 29.46
N VAL A 372 8.38 12.23 28.77
CA VAL A 372 8.50 13.69 28.58
C VAL A 372 8.68 13.98 27.10
N SER A 373 7.63 14.49 26.44
CA SER A 373 7.56 14.59 24.98
C SER A 373 7.04 15.93 24.47
N ASN A 374 7.53 16.35 23.30
CA ASN A 374 7.08 17.57 22.62
C ASN A 374 5.75 17.43 21.88
N ARG A 375 5.03 16.31 22.01
CA ARG A 375 3.60 16.25 21.68
C ARG A 375 2.84 17.33 22.43
N SER A 376 1.78 17.87 21.81
CA SER A 376 0.92 18.87 22.45
C SER A 376 0.12 18.26 23.61
N VAL A 377 -0.07 19.03 24.69
CA VAL A 377 -1.01 18.68 25.78
C VAL A 377 -2.43 18.38 25.30
N VAL A 378 -2.82 18.85 24.11
CA VAL A 378 -4.11 18.53 23.48
C VAL A 378 -4.29 17.01 23.34
N VAL A 379 -3.22 16.27 23.00
CA VAL A 379 -3.26 14.82 22.75
C VAL A 379 -2.81 13.99 23.97
N GLN A 380 -2.80 14.57 25.17
CA GLN A 380 -2.39 13.89 26.42
C GLN A 380 -3.15 12.58 26.64
N LYS A 381 -4.49 12.61 26.49
CA LYS A 381 -5.33 11.43 26.76
C LYS A 381 -5.08 10.31 25.75
N ALA A 382 -4.98 10.65 24.47
CA ALA A 382 -4.69 9.69 23.41
C ALA A 382 -3.30 9.07 23.61
N THR A 383 -2.29 9.89 23.89
CA THR A 383 -0.92 9.41 24.13
C THR A 383 -0.84 8.47 25.34
N GLU A 384 -1.43 8.84 26.48
CA GLU A 384 -1.48 7.96 27.66
C GLU A 384 -2.23 6.65 27.39
N LYS A 385 -3.27 6.68 26.56
CA LYS A 385 -4.06 5.50 26.24
C LYS A 385 -3.27 4.56 25.31
N ASN A 386 -2.63 5.10 24.27
CA ASN A 386 -1.77 4.31 23.37
C ASN A 386 -0.67 3.59 24.15
N LEU A 387 0.07 4.32 25.00
CA LEU A 387 1.12 3.74 25.86
C LEU A 387 0.59 2.60 26.74
N LYS A 388 -0.59 2.75 27.35
CA LYS A 388 -1.21 1.72 28.19
C LYS A 388 -1.62 0.49 27.38
N GLU A 389 -2.16 0.67 26.18
CA GLU A 389 -2.55 -0.44 25.29
C GLU A 389 -1.33 -1.26 24.83
N LEU A 390 -0.17 -0.62 24.71
CA LEU A 390 1.13 -1.26 24.44
C LEU A 390 1.78 -1.89 25.68
N GLY A 391 1.19 -1.75 26.87
CA GLY A 391 1.72 -2.32 28.11
C GLY A 391 2.84 -1.50 28.78
N VAL A 392 2.97 -0.21 28.46
CA VAL A 392 3.94 0.70 29.07
C VAL A 392 3.47 1.12 30.47
N ASP A 393 4.23 0.74 31.51
CA ASP A 393 3.98 1.13 32.91
C ASP A 393 4.74 2.42 33.26
N PHE A 394 4.06 3.56 33.14
CA PHE A 394 4.60 4.89 33.46
C PHE A 394 4.01 5.49 34.74
N ASP A 395 4.80 6.26 35.49
CA ASP A 395 4.34 7.01 36.67
C ASP A 395 3.73 8.38 36.27
N VAL A 396 4.28 9.03 35.25
CA VAL A 396 3.82 10.33 34.72
C VAL A 396 4.12 10.50 33.23
N VAL A 397 3.23 11.20 32.51
CA VAL A 397 3.44 11.68 31.13
C VAL A 397 3.32 13.21 31.16
N LEU A 398 4.36 13.92 30.70
CA LEU A 398 4.43 15.37 30.64
C LEU A 398 4.61 15.85 29.18
N LEU A 399 3.52 16.34 28.59
CA LEU A 399 3.49 16.87 27.23
C LEU A 399 3.73 18.39 27.19
N MET A 400 3.96 18.93 25.99
CA MET A 400 4.27 20.34 25.74
C MET A 400 3.00 21.20 25.72
N ASP A 401 3.00 22.28 26.49
CA ASP A 401 1.94 23.31 26.47
C ASP A 401 2.29 24.43 25.47
N GLU A 402 3.36 25.19 25.75
CA GLU A 402 3.77 26.35 24.94
C GLU A 402 5.12 26.18 24.23
N GLU A 403 6.16 25.72 24.95
CA GLU A 403 7.54 25.67 24.44
C GLU A 403 8.13 24.24 24.43
N GLY A 404 8.88 23.93 23.37
CA GLY A 404 9.49 22.61 23.16
C GLY A 404 10.70 22.29 24.05
N ASN A 405 11.13 23.20 24.92
CA ASN A 405 12.18 22.91 25.90
C ASN A 405 11.66 21.92 26.95
N LYS A 406 12.41 20.84 27.20
CA LYS A 406 12.03 19.80 28.17
C LYS A 406 12.50 20.09 29.59
N THR A 407 13.46 20.99 29.78
CA THR A 407 14.03 21.34 31.09
C THR A 407 12.96 21.70 32.14
N PRO A 408 11.95 22.55 31.84
CA PRO A 408 10.91 22.85 32.83
C PRO A 408 10.13 21.61 33.28
N ARG A 409 9.94 20.62 32.40
CA ARG A 409 9.23 19.37 32.71
C ARG A 409 10.07 18.40 33.52
N TRP A 410 11.38 18.31 33.26
CA TRP A 410 12.29 17.56 34.14
C TRP A 410 12.33 18.16 35.55
N ASN A 411 12.40 19.49 35.68
CA ASN A 411 12.36 20.17 36.97
C ASN A 411 11.06 19.88 37.76
N LEU A 412 9.93 19.68 37.08
CA LEU A 412 8.68 19.26 37.76
C LEU A 412 8.80 17.86 38.35
N ILE A 413 9.53 16.94 37.71
CA ILE A 413 9.77 15.58 38.21
C ILE A 413 10.64 15.64 39.47
N GLU A 414 11.80 16.30 39.38
CA GLU A 414 12.77 16.36 40.47
C GLU A 414 12.28 17.17 41.67
N SER A 415 11.38 18.14 41.45
CA SER A 415 10.73 18.89 42.53
C SER A 415 9.48 18.19 43.12
N GLY A 416 9.05 17.06 42.55
CA GLY A 416 7.86 16.33 42.99
C GLY A 416 6.54 17.03 42.66
N LYS A 417 6.54 17.92 41.66
CA LYS A 417 5.39 18.70 41.19
C LYS A 417 4.78 18.18 39.89
N ALA A 418 5.39 17.18 39.25
CA ALA A 418 4.95 16.62 37.97
C ALA A 418 3.52 16.06 38.01
N LYS A 419 3.12 15.43 39.12
CA LYS A 419 1.78 14.85 39.28
C LYS A 419 1.41 14.79 40.75
N ARG A 420 0.14 15.12 41.06
CA ARG A 420 -0.36 15.04 42.45
C ARG A 420 -0.19 13.63 42.99
N GLY A 421 0.53 13.51 44.11
CA GLY A 421 0.78 12.24 44.79
C GLY A 421 2.02 11.48 44.31
N LEU A 422 2.67 11.93 43.23
CA LEU A 422 3.97 11.42 42.81
C LEU A 422 5.07 12.14 43.59
N LYS A 423 5.92 11.39 44.30
CA LYS A 423 7.09 11.96 44.99
C LYS A 423 8.17 12.31 43.96
N ALA A 424 9.00 13.28 44.31
CA ALA A 424 10.23 13.58 43.59
C ALA A 424 11.10 12.33 43.42
N PHE A 425 11.77 12.24 42.28
CA PHE A 425 12.83 11.26 42.05
C PHE A 425 13.92 11.87 41.16
N GLU A 426 15.15 11.41 41.37
CA GLU A 426 16.33 11.73 40.56
C GLU A 426 16.21 11.00 39.22
N ILE A 427 16.37 11.73 38.11
CA ILE A 427 16.40 11.11 36.78
C ILE A 427 17.84 10.64 36.53
N VAL A 428 18.04 9.32 36.49
CA VAL A 428 19.38 8.71 36.39
C VAL A 428 19.75 8.32 34.96
N MET A 429 18.75 8.23 34.07
CA MET A 429 18.94 8.02 32.64
C MET A 429 17.87 8.77 31.83
N TYR A 430 18.29 9.36 30.72
CA TYR A 430 17.48 10.06 29.74
C TYR A 430 17.51 9.29 28.42
N PHE A 431 16.36 9.12 27.78
CA PHE A 431 16.21 8.47 26.49
C PHE A 431 15.54 9.42 25.51
N GLY A 432 16.05 9.45 24.28
CA GLY A 432 15.47 10.25 23.22
C GLY A 432 16.13 9.99 21.88
N ASP A 433 15.48 10.42 20.83
CA ASP A 433 15.96 10.35 19.45
C ASP A 433 16.56 11.70 18.99
N ASN A 434 16.36 12.77 19.78
CA ASN A 434 16.85 14.10 19.51
C ASN A 434 17.87 14.58 20.56
N ILE A 435 18.85 15.39 20.14
CA ILE A 435 19.87 15.91 21.09
C ILE A 435 19.26 16.77 22.21
N HIS A 436 18.14 17.45 21.93
CA HIS A 436 17.42 18.25 22.93
C HIS A 436 16.62 17.41 23.94
N ASP A 437 16.66 16.08 23.84
CA ASP A 437 16.11 15.15 24.82
C ASP A 437 17.06 14.91 25.99
N PHE A 438 18.27 15.48 25.94
CA PHE A 438 19.28 15.39 26.98
C PHE A 438 19.50 16.76 27.65
N PRO A 439 19.63 16.81 28.99
CA PRO A 439 19.90 18.05 29.72
C PRO A 439 21.14 18.80 29.20
N ALA A 440 20.97 20.10 28.95
CA ALA A 440 22.04 21.03 28.56
C ALA A 440 22.77 20.66 27.25
N MET A 441 22.15 19.87 26.38
CA MET A 441 22.71 19.48 25.09
C MET A 441 22.05 20.25 23.93
N GLU A 442 22.87 20.70 22.99
CA GLU A 442 22.49 21.49 21.82
C GLU A 442 23.17 20.94 20.56
N GLN A 443 22.72 21.38 19.38
CA GLN A 443 23.21 20.87 18.09
C GLN A 443 24.66 21.27 17.75
N ASP A 444 25.24 22.25 18.44
CA ASP A 444 26.65 22.64 18.28
C ASP A 444 27.63 21.61 18.85
N LEU A 445 27.15 20.68 19.70
CA LEU A 445 27.90 19.49 20.11
C LEU A 445 28.48 18.70 18.91
N ALA A 446 27.81 18.77 17.76
CA ALA A 446 28.24 18.11 16.53
C ALA A 446 29.60 18.61 15.99
N VAL A 447 30.12 19.74 16.47
CA VAL A 447 31.44 20.27 16.11
C VAL A 447 32.37 20.43 17.32
N SER A 448 32.04 19.82 18.46
CA SER A 448 32.94 19.83 19.61
C SER A 448 34.19 18.99 19.34
N ASP A 449 35.35 19.53 19.74
CA ASP A 449 36.64 18.84 19.73
C ASP A 449 36.94 18.17 21.10
N ASP A 450 36.06 18.36 22.10
CA ASP A 450 36.21 17.77 23.44
C ASP A 450 35.49 16.42 23.51
N GLU A 451 36.26 15.33 23.63
CA GLU A 451 35.70 13.98 23.76
C GLU A 451 34.86 13.83 25.04
N GLU A 452 35.14 14.61 26.10
CA GLU A 452 34.43 14.55 27.37
C GLU A 452 32.96 15.00 27.24
N ASP A 453 32.62 15.79 26.23
CA ASP A 453 31.23 16.20 25.97
C ASP A 453 30.31 15.01 25.64
N PHE A 454 30.89 13.86 25.26
CA PHE A 454 30.16 12.63 24.95
C PHE A 454 30.18 11.59 26.07
N ASP A 455 30.86 11.83 27.21
CA ASP A 455 31.07 10.85 28.29
C ASP A 455 29.76 10.35 28.94
N SER A 456 28.71 11.18 28.93
CA SER A 456 27.40 10.78 29.46
C SER A 456 26.65 9.81 28.54
N PHE A 457 27.00 9.72 27.25
CA PHE A 457 26.30 8.85 26.29
C PHE A 457 26.60 7.36 26.53
N GLY A 458 25.56 6.53 26.47
CA GLY A 458 25.63 5.10 26.80
C GLY A 458 25.56 4.80 28.30
N ARG A 459 25.61 5.82 29.17
CA ARG A 459 25.52 5.66 30.63
C ARG A 459 24.33 6.39 31.25
N GLU A 460 24.26 7.71 31.03
CA GLU A 460 23.18 8.58 31.49
C GLU A 460 22.28 8.98 30.32
N TYR A 461 22.85 9.17 29.14
CA TYR A 461 22.14 9.58 27.93
C TYR A 461 22.09 8.44 26.93
N ILE A 462 20.90 7.96 26.62
CA ILE A 462 20.68 6.87 25.67
C ILE A 462 19.98 7.44 24.44
N VAL A 463 20.77 7.61 23.37
CA VAL A 463 20.28 8.13 22.10
C VAL A 463 19.81 7.02 21.18
N LEU A 464 18.63 7.20 20.59
CA LEU A 464 18.10 6.32 19.54
C LEU A 464 18.30 6.95 18.16
N PRO A 465 18.47 6.14 17.10
CA PRO A 465 18.63 6.67 15.76
C PRO A 465 17.29 7.16 15.21
N ASN A 466 17.21 8.45 14.88
CA ASN A 466 16.13 9.02 14.07
C ASN A 466 16.69 9.86 12.90
N PRO A 467 16.84 9.26 11.71
CA PRO A 467 17.28 9.97 10.52
C PRO A 467 16.13 10.69 9.77
N VAL A 468 14.88 10.55 10.21
CA VAL A 468 13.69 11.03 9.48
C VAL A 468 13.42 12.52 9.77
N TYR A 469 13.65 12.94 11.01
CA TYR A 469 13.47 14.33 11.42
C TYR A 469 14.31 14.66 12.65
N GLY A 470 14.38 15.96 12.99
CA GLY A 470 14.99 16.43 14.23
C GLY A 470 15.58 17.83 14.14
N SER A 471 16.05 18.34 15.27
CA SER A 471 16.82 19.60 15.36
C SER A 471 18.05 19.63 14.43
N TRP A 472 18.65 18.47 14.14
CA TRP A 472 19.79 18.33 13.24
C TRP A 472 19.49 18.75 11.80
N VAL A 473 18.24 18.68 11.34
CA VAL A 473 17.83 19.08 9.98
C VAL A 473 18.12 20.57 9.72
N LYS A 474 18.05 21.39 10.77
CA LYS A 474 18.33 22.83 10.72
C LYS A 474 19.74 23.18 11.16
N ASN A 475 20.53 22.18 11.60
CA ASN A 475 21.89 22.40 12.03
C ASN A 475 22.74 22.73 10.78
N PRO A 476 23.29 23.95 10.66
CA PRO A 476 24.08 24.35 9.52
C PRO A 476 25.45 23.67 9.59
N ARG A 477 25.50 22.37 9.28
CA ARG A 477 26.76 21.70 8.98
C ARG A 477 27.17 22.05 7.54
N LEU A 478 27.35 23.35 7.29
CA LEU A 478 28.08 24.00 6.18
C LEU A 478 28.21 25.50 6.47
#